data_AF-C8Z8G1-F1
#
_entry.id   AF-C8Z8G1-F1
#
_cell.length_a   1.000
_cell.length_b   1.000
_cell.length_c   1.000
_cell.angle_alpha   90.00
_cell.angle_beta   90.00
_cell.angle_gamma   90.00
#
_symmetry.space_group_name_H-M   'P 1'
#
loop_
_entity.id
_entity.type
_entity.pdbx_description
1 polymer ?
#
loop_
_entity_poly.entity_id
_entity_poly.type
_entity_poly.pdbx_seq_one_letter_code
_entity_poly.pdbx_strand_id
1 'polypeptide(L)'
;MSKVPRNFRLLEELEKGEKGFGPESCSYGLADSDDITMTKWNGTILGPPHSNHENRIYSLSIDCGPNYPDSPPKVTFISKINLPCVNPTTGEVQTDFHTLRDWKRAYTMETLLLDLRKEMATPANKKLRQPKEGETF
;
A
#
# COMPACT_ATOMS: atom_id res chain seq x y z
N MET A 1 9.06 -11.99 -25.14
CA MET A 1 8.16 -12.57 -24.11
C MET A 1 6.87 -11.78 -24.12
N SER A 2 5.73 -12.45 -24.17
CA SER A 2 4.39 -11.83 -24.14
C SER A 2 4.18 -11.17 -22.78
N LYS A 3 3.69 -9.93 -22.77
CA LYS A 3 3.42 -9.16 -21.56
C LYS A 3 2.06 -9.57 -21.00
N VAL A 4 1.99 -9.92 -19.71
CA VAL A 4 0.71 -10.23 -19.04
C VAL A 4 -0.20 -9.00 -19.09
N PRO A 5 -1.45 -9.10 -19.56
CA PRO A 5 -2.38 -7.96 -19.55
C PRO A 5 -2.72 -7.51 -18.11
N ARG A 6 -3.07 -6.23 -17.94
CA ARG A 6 -3.45 -5.62 -16.66
C ARG A 6 -4.45 -6.48 -15.87
N ASN A 7 -5.52 -6.92 -16.51
CA ASN A 7 -6.60 -7.63 -15.83
C ASN A 7 -6.13 -9.00 -15.30
N PHE A 8 -5.32 -9.73 -16.06
CA PHE A 8 -4.73 -10.99 -15.57
C PHE A 8 -3.79 -10.75 -14.40
N ARG A 9 -2.98 -9.69 -14.46
CA ARG A 9 -2.12 -9.29 -13.34
C ARG A 9 -2.94 -8.99 -12.08
N LEU A 10 -4.03 -8.24 -12.21
CA LEU A 10 -4.88 -7.87 -11.08
C LEU A 10 -5.64 -9.07 -10.52
N LEU A 11 -6.08 -10.01 -11.37
CA LEU A 11 -6.67 -11.28 -10.93
C LEU A 11 -5.67 -12.13 -10.14
N GLU A 12 -4.42 -12.24 -10.61
CA GLU A 12 -3.37 -12.94 -9.87
C GLU A 12 -3.11 -12.31 -8.49
N GLU A 13 -3.12 -10.97 -8.42
CA GLU A 13 -2.96 -10.26 -7.15
C GLU A 13 -4.20 -10.45 -6.24
N LEU A 14 -5.42 -10.44 -6.79
CA LEU A 14 -6.65 -10.72 -6.03
C LEU A 14 -6.60 -12.12 -5.40
N GLU A 15 -6.31 -13.14 -6.20
CA GLU A 15 -6.23 -14.52 -5.75
C GLU A 15 -5.17 -14.69 -4.65
N LYS A 16 -4.04 -13.98 -4.76
CA LYS A 16 -3.00 -14.00 -3.74
C LYS A 16 -3.46 -13.33 -2.44
N GLY A 17 -4.15 -12.19 -2.55
CA GLY A 17 -4.71 -11.45 -1.41
C GLY A 17 -5.74 -12.28 -0.63
N GLU A 18 -6.69 -12.90 -1.33
CA GLU A 18 -7.77 -13.70 -0.72
C GLU A 18 -7.28 -14.98 -0.05
N LYS A 19 -6.25 -15.62 -0.62
CA LYS A 19 -5.69 -16.86 -0.06
C LYS A 19 -4.77 -16.61 1.14
N GLY A 20 -4.47 -15.35 1.48
CA GLY A 20 -3.57 -15.01 2.58
C GLY A 20 -2.14 -15.51 2.38
N PHE A 21 -1.72 -15.75 1.13
CA PHE A 21 -0.34 -16.15 0.80
C PHE A 21 0.67 -15.00 0.88
N GLY A 22 0.23 -13.84 1.36
CA GLY A 22 1.06 -12.67 1.60
C GLY A 22 1.71 -12.67 2.98
N PRO A 23 2.58 -11.70 3.25
CA PRO A 23 3.15 -11.48 4.58
C PRO A 23 2.04 -11.18 5.59
N GLU A 24 2.10 -11.79 6.78
CA GLU A 24 1.10 -11.58 7.85
C GLU A 24 0.95 -10.10 8.28
N SER A 25 1.94 -9.27 7.97
CA SER A 25 1.91 -7.85 8.31
C SER A 25 1.17 -6.95 7.32
N CYS A 26 0.80 -7.44 6.15
CA CYS A 26 0.12 -6.63 5.14
C CYS A 26 -0.95 -7.45 4.41
N SER A 27 -2.10 -6.85 4.16
CA SER A 27 -3.17 -7.45 3.35
C SER A 27 -3.73 -6.45 2.36
N TYR A 28 -4.36 -6.95 1.30
CA TYR A 28 -5.05 -6.14 0.32
C TYR A 28 -6.18 -6.94 -0.33
N GLY A 29 -7.20 -6.23 -0.81
CA GLY A 29 -8.36 -6.81 -1.49
C GLY A 29 -9.13 -5.73 -2.24
N LEU A 30 -10.08 -6.15 -3.08
CA LEU A 30 -10.93 -5.19 -3.80
C LEU A 30 -11.72 -4.33 -2.80
N ALA A 31 -11.83 -3.04 -3.12
CA ALA A 31 -12.66 -2.13 -2.33
C ALA A 31 -14.15 -2.37 -2.56
N ASP A 32 -14.51 -2.82 -3.76
CA ASP A 32 -15.85 -3.20 -4.17
C ASP A 32 -15.76 -4.54 -4.91
N SER A 33 -16.48 -5.56 -4.43
CA SER A 33 -16.50 -6.89 -5.04
C SER A 33 -17.12 -6.90 -6.43
N ASP A 34 -17.93 -5.90 -6.76
CA ASP A 34 -18.59 -5.77 -8.06
C ASP A 34 -17.73 -4.98 -9.07
N ASP A 35 -16.56 -4.46 -8.66
CA ASP A 35 -15.61 -3.77 -9.56
C ASP A 35 -14.87 -4.76 -10.47
N ILE A 36 -15.49 -5.07 -11.61
CA ILE A 36 -14.92 -5.91 -12.67
C ILE A 36 -13.61 -5.29 -13.23
N THR A 37 -13.43 -3.98 -13.12
CA THR A 37 -12.22 -3.30 -13.61
C THR A 37 -11.03 -3.47 -12.66
N MET A 38 -11.27 -3.94 -11.43
CA MET A 38 -10.27 -4.16 -10.39
C MET A 38 -9.39 -2.92 -10.19
N THR A 39 -10.00 -1.75 -10.16
CA THR A 39 -9.29 -0.47 -10.11
C THR A 39 -9.07 -0.03 -8.68
N LYS A 40 -10.06 -0.23 -7.81
CA LYS A 40 -10.02 0.25 -6.42
C LYS A 40 -9.76 -0.89 -5.44
N TRP A 41 -8.76 -0.72 -4.61
CA TRP A 41 -8.31 -1.71 -3.64
C TRP A 41 -8.17 -1.09 -2.27
N ASN A 42 -8.47 -1.89 -1.24
CA ASN A 42 -8.16 -1.59 0.14
C ASN A 42 -6.88 -2.31 0.52
N GLY A 43 -5.93 -1.59 1.10
CA GLY A 43 -4.70 -2.12 1.68
C GLY A 43 -4.70 -1.95 3.20
N THR A 44 -4.05 -2.87 3.91
CA THR A 44 -3.83 -2.79 5.35
C THR A 44 -2.37 -3.07 5.68
N ILE A 45 -1.79 -2.27 6.58
CA ILE A 45 -0.46 -2.48 7.13
C ILE A 45 -0.54 -2.58 8.65
N LEU A 46 -0.04 -3.68 9.21
CA LEU A 46 0.24 -3.79 10.63
C LEU A 46 1.56 -3.09 10.94
N GLY A 47 1.50 -2.12 11.86
CA GLY A 47 2.66 -1.32 12.22
C GLY A 47 3.83 -2.18 12.73
N PRO A 48 5.08 -1.86 12.35
CA PRO A 48 6.23 -2.66 12.75
C PRO A 48 6.43 -2.68 14.28
N PRO A 49 6.86 -3.82 14.85
CA PRO A 49 7.14 -3.92 16.29
C PRO A 49 8.29 -3.01 16.70
N HIS A 50 8.37 -2.69 17.99
CA HIS A 50 9.40 -1.82 18.57
C HIS A 50 9.47 -0.42 17.92
N SER A 51 8.31 0.11 17.55
CA SER A 51 8.16 1.43 16.94
C SER A 51 6.93 2.14 17.49
N ASN A 52 6.82 3.45 17.28
CA ASN A 52 5.60 4.19 17.61
C ASN A 52 4.40 3.80 16.71
N HIS A 53 4.62 2.95 15.72
CA HIS A 53 3.58 2.36 14.88
C HIS A 53 3.09 1.02 15.44
N GLU A 54 3.79 0.41 16.40
CA GLU A 54 3.44 -0.89 16.97
C GLU A 54 2.00 -0.91 17.52
N ASN A 55 1.34 -2.07 17.38
CA ASN A 55 -0.07 -2.29 17.75
C ASN A 55 -1.11 -1.45 16.98
N ARG A 56 -0.72 -0.76 15.90
CA ARG A 56 -1.64 0.00 15.06
C ARG A 56 -1.92 -0.71 13.74
N ILE A 57 -3.13 -0.52 13.24
CA ILE A 57 -3.57 -0.94 11.91
C ILE A 57 -3.75 0.30 11.04
N TYR A 58 -3.03 0.37 9.92
CA TYR A 58 -3.18 1.45 8.95
C TYR A 58 -3.94 0.96 7.73
N SER A 59 -5.07 1.59 7.43
CA SER A 59 -5.85 1.37 6.21
C SER A 59 -5.40 2.32 5.11
N LEU A 60 -5.33 1.82 3.89
CA LEU A 60 -4.93 2.55 2.69
C LEU A 60 -5.92 2.28 1.55
N SER A 61 -6.11 3.27 0.69
CA SER A 61 -6.72 3.10 -0.62
C SER A 61 -5.63 3.02 -1.69
N ILE A 62 -5.74 2.03 -2.57
CA ILE A 62 -4.83 1.80 -3.70
C ILE A 62 -5.66 1.85 -4.99
N ASP A 63 -5.26 2.70 -5.91
CA ASP A 63 -5.88 2.88 -7.22
C ASP A 63 -4.94 2.36 -8.32
N CYS A 64 -5.30 1.20 -8.86
CA CYS A 64 -4.63 0.56 -9.98
C CYS A 64 -5.19 1.12 -11.30
N GLY A 65 -4.68 2.28 -11.73
CA GLY A 65 -5.12 2.93 -12.95
C GLY A 65 -4.96 2.09 -14.24
N PRO A 66 -5.36 2.63 -15.41
CA PRO A 66 -5.41 1.88 -16.67
C PRO A 66 -4.04 1.39 -17.15
N ASN A 67 -2.96 2.05 -16.74
CA ASN A 67 -1.58 1.69 -17.10
C ASN A 67 -0.90 0.76 -16.09
N TYR A 68 -1.58 0.35 -15.01
CA TYR A 68 -1.02 -0.64 -14.09
C TYR A 68 -0.84 -2.00 -14.80
N PRO A 69 0.25 -2.75 -14.57
CA PRO A 69 1.38 -2.50 -13.67
C PRO A 69 2.56 -1.74 -14.32
N ASP A 70 2.42 -1.18 -15.51
CA ASP A 70 3.51 -0.44 -16.16
C ASP A 70 3.78 0.92 -15.51
N SER A 71 2.72 1.53 -14.97
CA SER A 71 2.80 2.66 -14.07
C SER A 71 2.46 2.23 -12.65
N PRO A 72 3.03 2.90 -11.63
CA PRO A 72 2.67 2.63 -10.24
C PRO A 72 1.20 2.94 -9.97
N PRO A 73 0.58 2.27 -8.98
CA PRO A 73 -0.74 2.65 -8.52
C PRO A 73 -0.66 3.97 -7.73
N LYS A 74 -1.79 4.68 -7.61
CA LYS A 74 -1.93 5.79 -6.68
C LYS A 74 -2.27 5.24 -5.29
N VAL A 75 -1.63 5.76 -4.25
CA VAL A 75 -1.75 5.22 -2.88
C VAL A 75 -2.07 6.35 -1.92
N THR A 76 -3.09 6.16 -1.10
CA THR A 76 -3.52 7.15 -0.10
C THR A 76 -3.78 6.43 1.21
N PHE A 77 -3.14 6.87 2.29
CA PHE A 77 -3.49 6.44 3.63
C PHE A 77 -4.87 6.97 3.98
N ILE A 78 -5.74 6.08 4.46
CA ILE A 78 -7.02 6.44 5.07
C ILE A 78 -6.76 6.77 6.54
N SER A 79 -6.02 5.90 7.24
CA SER A 79 -5.60 6.15 8.63
C SER A 79 -4.54 7.24 8.68
N LYS A 80 -4.70 8.22 9.57
CA LYS A 80 -3.69 9.26 9.77
C LYS A 80 -2.37 8.65 10.24
N ILE A 81 -1.31 9.05 9.55
CA ILE A 81 0.06 8.63 9.83
C ILE A 81 0.99 9.83 9.71
N ASN A 82 1.99 9.89 10.58
CA ASN A 82 3.12 10.80 10.41
C ASN A 82 4.30 10.01 9.84
N LEU A 83 4.49 10.12 8.52
CA LEU A 83 5.56 9.46 7.78
C LEU A 83 6.05 10.43 6.68
N PRO A 84 7.36 10.65 6.48
CA PRO A 84 7.86 11.69 5.59
C PRO A 84 7.39 11.57 4.14
N CYS A 85 7.23 10.34 3.63
CA CYS A 85 6.75 10.10 2.27
C CYS A 85 5.22 10.19 2.11
N VAL A 86 4.49 10.67 3.12
CA VAL A 86 3.03 10.80 3.10
C VAL A 86 2.65 12.25 3.30
N ASN A 87 1.78 12.77 2.44
CA ASN A 87 1.25 14.11 2.58
C ASN A 87 0.43 14.21 3.90
N PRO A 88 0.79 15.12 4.83
CA PRO A 88 0.17 15.18 6.15
C PRO A 88 -1.25 15.75 6.16
N THR A 89 -1.74 16.27 5.03
CA THR A 89 -3.11 16.79 4.88
C THR A 89 -4.00 15.82 4.11
N THR A 90 -3.48 15.16 3.07
CA THR A 90 -4.31 14.32 2.18
C THR A 90 -4.11 12.82 2.38
N GLY A 91 -3.04 12.39 3.08
CA GLY A 91 -2.66 10.98 3.19
C GLY A 91 -2.04 10.39 1.92
N GLU A 92 -1.89 11.17 0.85
CA GLU A 92 -1.33 10.70 -0.40
C GLU A 92 0.16 10.38 -0.27
N VAL A 93 0.57 9.20 -0.72
CA VAL A 93 1.99 8.81 -0.75
C VAL A 93 2.68 9.58 -1.86
N GLN A 94 3.77 10.27 -1.53
CA GLN A 94 4.51 11.14 -2.43
C GLN A 94 5.25 10.32 -3.50
N THR A 95 5.35 10.89 -4.72
CA THR A 95 5.96 10.22 -5.88
C THR A 95 7.47 10.04 -5.76
N ASP A 96 8.13 10.75 -4.86
CA ASP A 96 9.56 10.61 -4.56
C ASP A 96 9.87 9.41 -3.65
N PHE A 97 8.84 8.79 -3.05
CA PHE A 97 8.96 7.51 -2.38
C PHE A 97 9.58 6.48 -3.33
N HIS A 98 10.68 5.85 -2.88
CA HIS A 98 11.56 5.06 -3.74
C HIS A 98 10.84 3.98 -4.57
N THR A 99 9.86 3.28 -3.98
CA THR A 99 9.11 2.23 -4.70
C THR A 99 8.26 2.80 -5.83
N LEU A 100 7.69 4.00 -5.66
CA LEU A 100 6.89 4.68 -6.69
C LEU A 100 7.78 5.35 -7.73
N ARG A 101 8.86 6.01 -7.30
CA ARG A 101 9.82 6.68 -8.17
C ARG A 101 10.52 5.71 -9.11
N ASP A 102 11.00 4.60 -8.56
CA ASP A 102 11.77 3.58 -9.27
C ASP A 102 10.88 2.37 -9.62
N TRP A 103 9.59 2.63 -9.89
CA TRP A 103 8.58 1.59 -10.12
C TRP A 103 8.98 0.67 -11.28
N LYS A 104 8.87 -0.63 -11.03
CA LYS A 104 9.10 -1.67 -12.04
C LYS A 104 7.82 -2.45 -12.22
N ARG A 105 7.54 -2.85 -13.45
CA ARG A 105 6.39 -3.70 -13.79
C ARG A 105 6.32 -5.02 -12.98
N ALA A 106 7.43 -5.47 -12.43
CA ALA A 106 7.49 -6.65 -11.57
C ALA A 106 6.89 -6.40 -10.17
N TYR A 107 6.84 -5.15 -9.71
CA TYR A 107 6.29 -4.79 -8.41
C TYR A 107 4.77 -4.98 -8.38
N THR A 108 4.29 -5.25 -7.17
CA THR A 108 2.89 -5.55 -6.82
C THR A 108 2.39 -4.57 -5.78
N MET A 109 1.09 -4.59 -5.50
CA MET A 109 0.52 -3.98 -4.30
C MET A 109 1.17 -4.50 -3.02
N GLU A 110 1.48 -5.81 -2.96
CA GLU A 110 2.21 -6.40 -1.83
C GLU A 110 3.61 -5.80 -1.65
N THR A 111 4.36 -5.63 -2.76
CA THR A 111 5.71 -5.03 -2.73
C THR A 111 5.64 -3.62 -2.17
N LEU A 112 4.68 -2.83 -2.67
CA LEU A 112 4.41 -1.48 -2.22
C LEU A 112 4.08 -1.41 -0.72
N LEU A 113 3.14 -2.24 -0.23
CA LEU A 113 2.76 -2.26 1.19
C LEU A 113 3.92 -2.68 2.10
N LEU A 114 4.71 -3.66 1.65
CA LEU A 114 5.91 -4.10 2.36
C LEU A 114 6.97 -3.00 2.44
N ASP A 115 7.23 -2.27 1.37
CA ASP A 115 8.23 -1.21 1.36
C ASP A 115 7.77 0.00 2.19
N LEU A 116 6.48 0.36 2.16
CA LEU A 116 5.91 1.34 3.10
C LEU A 116 6.11 0.91 4.55
N ARG A 117 5.86 -0.37 4.87
CA ARG A 117 6.09 -0.89 6.21
C ARG A 117 7.58 -0.86 6.60
N LYS A 118 8.49 -1.12 5.66
CA LYS A 118 9.94 -0.99 5.90
C LYS A 118 10.32 0.47 6.18
N GLU A 119 9.75 1.43 5.46
CA GLU A 119 9.95 2.86 5.71
C GLU A 119 9.55 3.24 7.14
N MET A 120 8.41 2.74 7.63
CA MET A 120 7.98 2.93 9.03
C MET A 120 8.99 2.36 10.04
N ALA A 121 9.68 1.27 9.70
CA ALA A 121 10.63 0.59 10.57
C ALA A 121 12.04 1.20 10.54
N THR A 122 12.32 2.14 9.63
CA THR A 122 13.64 2.79 9.56
C THR A 122 13.99 3.51 10.87
N PRO A 123 15.28 3.64 11.23
CA PRO A 123 15.68 4.36 12.44
C PRO A 123 15.17 5.80 12.51
N ALA A 124 15.02 6.47 11.37
CA ALA A 124 14.50 7.83 11.27
C ALA A 124 13.00 7.91 11.55
N ASN A 125 12.21 6.92 11.08
CA ASN A 125 10.75 6.99 11.14
C ASN A 125 10.15 6.26 12.34
N LYS A 126 10.78 5.18 12.82
CA LYS A 126 10.20 4.31 13.86
C LYS A 126 9.91 5.00 15.19
N LYS A 127 10.51 6.16 15.46
CA LYS A 127 10.31 6.97 16.67
C LYS A 127 9.53 8.27 16.43
N LEU A 128 8.99 8.48 15.22
CA LEU A 128 8.17 9.65 14.93
C LEU A 128 6.92 9.66 15.80
N ARG A 129 6.56 10.82 16.35
CA ARG A 129 5.30 10.97 17.08
C ARG A 129 4.15 10.81 16.10
N GLN A 130 3.26 9.87 16.40
CA GLN A 130 2.12 9.58 15.55
C GLN A 130 0.85 10.30 16.05
N PRO A 131 -0.11 10.58 15.16
CA PRO A 131 -1.46 11.01 15.53
C PRO A 131 -2.14 10.01 16.48
N LYS A 132 -3.30 10.41 17.03
CA LYS A 132 -4.11 9.48 17.81
C LYS A 132 -4.54 8.32 16.93
N GLU A 133 -4.53 7.12 17.50
CA GLU A 133 -4.98 5.93 16.80
C GLU A 133 -6.47 6.05 16.43
N GLY A 134 -6.83 5.56 15.24
CA GLY A 134 -8.19 5.63 14.70
C GLY A 134 -8.54 6.95 13.99
N GLU A 135 -7.69 7.97 14.02
CA GLU A 135 -7.91 9.15 13.17
C GLU A 135 -7.75 8.81 11.68
N THR A 136 -8.59 9.40 10.83
CA THR A 136 -8.52 9.29 9.37
C THR A 136 -8.31 10.65 8.71
N PHE A 137 -7.74 10.67 7.50
CA PHE A 137 -7.64 11.88 6.68
C PHE A 137 -9.00 12.36 6.18
#